data_AF-A0A437REB9-F1
#
_entry.id   AF-A0A437REB9-F1
#
_cell.length_a   1.000
_cell.length_b   1.000
_cell.length_c   1.000
_cell.angle_alpha   90.00
_cell.angle_beta   90.00
_cell.angle_gamma   90.00
#
_symmetry.space_group_name_H-M   'P 1'
#
loop_
_entity.id
_entity.type
_entity.pdbx_description
1 polymer ?
#
loop_
_entity_poly.entity_id
_entity_poly.type
_entity_poly.pdbx_seq_one_letter_code
_entity_poly.pdbx_strand_id
1 'polypeptide(L)' 'MPQHDFDLIDAMKDRALGLKRPTKKSELLRAGLHVLSALKDRQLLAALDSLQALKPGRPKKLA' A
#
# COMPACT_ATOMS: atom_id res chain seq x y z
N MET A 1 1.53 -2.53 -8.99
CA MET A 1 0.71 -3.11 -7.91
C MET A 1 -0.29 -4.04 -8.57
N PRO A 2 -0.53 -5.26 -8.07
CA PRO A 2 -1.58 -6.14 -8.56
C PRO A 2 -2.95 -5.48 -8.47
N GLN A 3 -3.93 -6.00 -9.23
CA GLN A 3 -5.31 -5.50 -9.18
C GLN A 3 -5.86 -5.49 -7.75
N HIS A 4 -5.55 -6.53 -6.97
CA HIS A 4 -5.98 -6.64 -5.57
C HIS A 4 -5.57 -5.45 -4.69
N ASP A 5 -4.37 -4.89 -4.90
CA ASP A 5 -3.92 -3.70 -4.15
C ASP A 5 -4.74 -2.46 -4.51
N PHE A 6 -5.17 -2.33 -5.77
CA PHE A 6 -6.05 -1.24 -6.19
C PHE A 6 -7.43 -1.38 -5.53
N ASP A 7 -7.98 -2.60 -5.50
CA ASP A 7 -9.26 -2.87 -4.85
C ASP A 7 -9.20 -2.55 -3.35
N LEU A 8 -8.09 -2.87 -2.68
CA LEU A 8 -7.86 -2.49 -1.28
C LEU A 8 -7.80 -0.97 -1.08
N ILE A 9 -7.15 -0.24 -2.00
CA ILE A 9 -7.10 1.23 -1.95
C ILE A 9 -8.49 1.83 -2.08
N ASP A 10 -9.33 1.31 -2.97
CA ASP A 10 -10.69 1.80 -3.14
C ASP A 10 -11.58 1.47 -1.94
N ALA A 11 -11.49 0.26 -1.39
CA ALA A 11 -12.17 -0.10 -0.15
C ALA A 11 -11.77 0.80 1.03
N MET A 12 -10.49 1.18 1.13
CA MET A 12 -10.02 2.12 2.14
C MET A 12 -10.55 3.54 1.94
N LYS A 13 -10.70 4.00 0.69
CA LYS A 13 -11.32 5.30 0.39
C LYS A 13 -12.80 5.30 0.75
N ASP A 14 -13.53 4.23 0.46
CA ASP A 14 -14.94 4.09 0.81
C ASP A 14 -15.13 4.05 2.34
N ARG A 15 -14.24 3.36 3.04
CA ARG A 15 -14.20 3.40 4.51
C ARG A 15 -13.96 4.81 5.03
N ALA A 16 -13.02 5.55 4.46
CA ALA A 16 -12.74 6.93 4.86
C ALA A 16 -13.93 7.87 4.57
N LEU A 17 -14.63 7.64 3.47
CA LEU A 17 -15.88 8.33 3.15
C LEU A 17 -16.98 8.04 4.20
N GLY A 18 -17.14 6.79 4.62
CA GLY A 18 -18.05 6.41 5.71
C GLY A 18 -17.71 7.09 7.05
N LEU A 19 -16.43 7.38 7.29
CA LEU A 19 -15.95 8.16 8.44
C LEU A 19 -16.09 9.69 8.25
N LYS A 20 -16.76 10.15 7.19
CA LYS A 20 -16.91 11.57 6.81
C LYS A 20 -15.57 12.28 6.57
N ARG A 21 -14.53 11.53 6.19
CA ARG A 21 -13.22 12.09 5.82
C ARG A 21 -12.80 11.55 4.45
N PRO A 22 -13.29 12.13 3.35
CA PRO A 22 -12.83 11.76 2.02
C PRO A 22 -11.30 11.93 1.90
N THR A 23 -10.62 10.97 1.28
CA THR A 23 -9.17 10.99 1.10
C THR A 23 -8.77 10.70 -0.33
N LYS A 24 -7.72 11.36 -0.81
CA LYS A 24 -7.11 11.04 -2.11
C LYS A 24 -6.23 9.80 -2.00
N LYS A 25 -6.00 9.10 -3.12
CA LYS A 25 -5.05 7.96 -3.17
C LYS A 25 -3.66 8.35 -2.64
N SER A 26 -3.14 9.51 -3.02
CA SER A 26 -1.84 10.00 -2.54
C SER A 26 -1.83 10.35 -1.05
N GLU A 27 -2.96 10.74 -0.47
CA GLU A 27 -3.09 10.97 0.98
C GLU A 27 -3.10 9.65 1.73
N LEU A 28 -3.89 8.68 1.26
CA LEU A 28 -3.95 7.33 1.84
C LEU A 28 -2.59 6.63 1.82
N LEU A 29 -1.88 6.68 0.69
CA LEU A 29 -0.55 6.08 0.57
C LEU A 29 0.47 6.73 1.52
N ARG A 30 0.47 8.06 1.64
CA ARG A 30 1.34 8.76 2.60
C ARG A 30 1.00 8.41 4.05
N ALA A 31 -0.29 8.35 4.39
CA ALA A 31 -0.72 7.90 5.72
C ALA A 31 -0.25 6.46 5.99
N GLY A 32 -0.35 5.56 5.01
CA GLY A 32 0.20 4.21 5.08
C GLY A 32 1.69 4.19 5.38
N LEU A 33 2.49 5.02 4.70
CA LEU A 33 3.94 5.13 4.97
C LEU A 33 4.23 5.60 6.41
N HIS A 34 3.48 6.58 6.92
CA HIS A 34 3.63 7.01 8.31
C HIS A 34 3.31 5.88 9.30
N VAL A 35 2.23 5.12 9.06
CA VAL A 35 1.90 3.95 9.89
C VAL A 35 3.00 2.89 9.83
N LEU A 36 3.50 2.57 8.63
CA LEU A 36 4.58 1.60 8.44
C LEU A 36 5.87 2.03 9.14
N SER A 37 6.20 3.33 9.13
CA SER A 37 7.38 3.86 9.81
C SER A 37 7.32 3.80 11.33
N ALA A 38 6.12 3.66 11.89
CA ALA A 38 5.91 3.55 13.33
C ALA A 38 5.89 2.09 13.84
N LEU A 39 5.94 1.11 12.93
CA LEU A 39 5.97 -0.31 13.29
C LEU A 39 7.35 -0.71 13.84
N LYS A 40 7.37 -1.71 14.73
CA LYS A 40 8.63 -2.38 15.11
C LYS A 40 9.13 -3.26 13.96
N ASP A 41 10.43 -3.49 13.89
CA ASP A 41 11.08 -4.27 12.82
C ASP A 41 10.40 -5.61 12.55
N ARG A 42 10.04 -6.37 13.59
CA ARG A 42 9.35 -7.66 13.45
C ARG A 42 7.98 -7.54 12.79
N GLN A 43 7.25 -6.46 13.08
CA GLN A 43 5.93 -6.21 12.49
C GLN A 43 6.06 -5.75 11.04
N LEU A 44 7.05 -4.90 10.76
CA LEU A 44 7.36 -4.47 9.40
C LEU A 44 7.77 -5.66 8.53
N LEU A 45 8.65 -6.53 9.03
CA LEU A 45 9.08 -7.74 8.33
C LEU A 45 7.89 -8.66 8.04
N ALA A 46 7.05 -8.95 9.05
CA ALA A 46 5.85 -9.76 8.86
C ALA A 46 4.88 -9.15 7.82
N ALA A 47 4.73 -7.82 7.80
CA ALA A 47 3.91 -7.14 6.80
C ALA A 47 4.46 -7.30 5.38
N LEU A 48 5.79 -7.18 5.21
CA LEU A 48 6.45 -7.36 3.92
C LEU A 48 6.40 -8.82 3.43
N ASP A 49 6.63 -9.79 4.32
CA ASP A 49 6.61 -11.21 3.99
C ASP A 49 5.22 -11.72 3.59
N SER A 50 4.15 -11.02 4.02
CA SER A 50 2.77 -11.35 3.64
C SER A 50 2.42 -10.94 2.21
N LEU A 51 3.22 -10.08 1.57
CA LEU A 51 2.96 -9.61 0.22
C LEU A 51 3.28 -10.72 -0.80
N GLN A 52 2.36 -10.95 -1.74
CA GLN A 52 2.65 -11.82 -2.86
C GLN A 52 3.80 -11.25 -3.70
N ALA A 53 4.76 -12.11 -4.04
CA ALA A 53 5.88 -11.73 -4.87
C ALA A 53 5.41 -11.18 -6.22
N LEU A 54 5.64 -9.89 -6.43
CA LEU A 54 5.46 -9.26 -7.73
C LEU A 54 6.57 -9.75 -8.65
N LYS A 55 6.22 -10.32 -9.83
CA LYS A 55 7.21 -10.50 -10.90
C LYS A 55 7.75 -9.11 -11.25
N PRO A 56 9.05 -8.82 -11.02
CA PRO A 56 9.59 -7.51 -11.32
C PRO A 56 9.63 -7.34 -12.84
N GLY A 57 8.71 -6.56 -13.38
CA GLY A 57 8.73 -6.11 -14.77
C GLY A 57 9.74 -4.98 -14.99
N ARG A 58 10.94 -5.03 -14.40
CA ARG A 58 11.96 -4.03 -14.70
C ARG A 58 12.41 -4.26 -16.15
N PRO A 59 12.13 -3.34 -17.11
CA PRO A 59 12.81 -3.40 -18.39
C PRO A 59 14.30 -3.25 -18.10
N LYS A 60 15.08 -4.24 -18.52
CA LYS A 60 16.54 -4.15 -18.57
C LYS A 60 16.82 -2.90 -19.40
N LYS A 61 17.47 -1.87 -18.84
CA LYS A 61 18.11 -0.86 -19.68
C LYS A 61 19.10 -1.65 -20.54
N LEU A 62 18.78 -1.82 -21.82
CA LEU A 62 19.78 -2.18 -22.82
C LEU A 62 20.83 -1.08 -22.73
N ALA A 63 22.04 -1.51 -22.39
CA ALA A 63 23.23 -0.68 -22.29
C ALA A 63 23.54 -0.03 -23.65
#